data_AF-A0A0N1MHB7-F1
#
_entry.id   AF-A0A0N1MHB7-F1
#
_cell.length_a   1.000
_cell.length_b   1.000
_cell.length_c   1.000
_cell.angle_alpha   90.00
_cell.angle_beta   90.00
_cell.angle_gamma   90.00
#
_symmetry.space_group_name_H-M   'P 1'
#
loop_
_entity.id
_entity.type
_entity.pdbx_description
1 polymer ?
#
loop_
_entity_poly.entity_id
_entity_poly.type
_entity_poly.pdbx_seq_one_letter_code
_entity_poly.pdbx_strand_id
1 'polypeptide(L)'
;MHRELYYKVGYTYYPDSKNDITKGWHYRKSDIADLTFKDTSAHELGHEILKSYSGTEYSYGHKGSSEVYSFDQHTKNDALELPMNGEIDLMPYYNSNVLGDEHKQPNYFLRRIAAEKDVLSLLWLTKIEIL
;
A
#
# COMPACT_ATOMS: atom_id res chain seq x y z
N MET A 1 2.23 -4.25 -8.92
CA MET A 1 2.26 -5.13 -7.75
C MET A 1 0.81 -5.25 -7.30
N HIS A 2 0.24 -6.45 -7.26
CA HIS A 2 -1.15 -6.64 -6.83
C HIS A 2 -1.16 -6.89 -5.32
N ARG A 3 -1.80 -6.01 -4.54
CA ARG A 3 -1.96 -6.20 -3.09
C ARG A 3 -3.13 -7.14 -2.83
N GLU A 4 -2.92 -8.12 -1.96
CA GLU A 4 -3.93 -9.10 -1.56
C GLU A 4 -3.99 -9.11 -0.03
N LEU A 5 -5.19 -9.02 0.54
CA LEU A 5 -5.37 -9.03 1.98
C LEU A 5 -5.29 -10.46 2.54
N TYR A 6 -4.25 -10.74 3.32
CA TYR A 6 -4.10 -12.03 3.99
C TYR A 6 -3.35 -11.91 5.32
N TYR A 7 -3.62 -12.85 6.23
CA TYR A 7 -2.84 -13.06 7.44
C TYR A 7 -2.17 -14.43 7.38
N LYS A 8 -0.83 -14.45 7.31
CA LYS A 8 -0.04 -15.69 7.22
C LYS A 8 1.14 -15.63 8.19
N VAL A 9 1.23 -16.63 9.06
CA VAL A 9 2.36 -16.87 9.97
C VAL A 9 2.87 -18.28 9.70
N GLY A 10 4.19 -18.47 9.72
CA GLY A 10 4.81 -19.74 9.38
C GLY A 10 5.59 -19.69 8.07
N TYR A 11 5.88 -20.86 7.51
CA TYR A 11 6.65 -20.97 6.28
C TYR A 11 5.78 -20.62 5.07
N THR A 12 6.19 -19.62 4.29
CA THR A 12 5.58 -19.23 3.02
C THR A 12 6.59 -19.37 1.88
N TYR A 13 6.13 -19.77 0.70
CA TYR A 13 6.97 -19.97 -0.48
C TYR A 13 6.76 -18.83 -1.50
N TYR A 14 7.85 -18.21 -1.97
CA TYR A 14 7.83 -17.15 -2.98
C TYR A 14 8.43 -17.63 -4.31
N PRO A 15 7.62 -17.77 -5.39
CA PRO A 15 8.03 -18.48 -6.60
C PRO A 15 8.90 -17.72 -7.64
N ASP A 16 8.96 -16.37 -7.69
CA ASP A 16 9.46 -15.66 -8.90
C ASP A 16 10.71 -14.76 -8.82
N SER A 17 11.35 -14.63 -10.02
CA SER A 17 12.49 -13.81 -10.53
C SER A 17 13.96 -14.22 -10.30
N LYS A 18 14.69 -14.55 -11.38
CA LYS A 18 16.11 -14.99 -11.37
C LYS A 18 16.99 -13.97 -10.60
N ASN A 19 17.77 -14.46 -9.64
CA ASN A 19 18.75 -13.74 -8.80
C ASN A 19 18.23 -12.99 -7.55
N ASP A 20 17.01 -13.26 -7.08
CA ASP A 20 16.51 -12.70 -5.81
C ASP A 20 16.83 -13.60 -4.60
N ILE A 21 17.45 -13.03 -3.55
CA ILE A 21 17.78 -13.73 -2.29
C ILE A 21 16.55 -14.00 -1.41
N THR A 22 15.40 -13.45 -1.77
CA THR A 22 14.11 -13.59 -1.06
C THR A 22 13.28 -14.77 -1.55
N LYS A 23 13.92 -15.71 -2.27
CA LYS A 23 13.29 -16.90 -2.84
C LYS A 23 13.31 -18.11 -1.91
N GLY A 24 12.25 -18.91 -2.05
CA GLY A 24 12.11 -20.19 -1.37
C GLY A 24 11.21 -20.08 -0.14
N TRP A 25 11.41 -21.00 0.80
CA TRP A 25 10.66 -21.02 2.05
C TRP A 25 11.21 -19.99 3.03
N HIS A 26 10.39 -19.02 3.39
CA HIS A 26 10.71 -18.04 4.42
C HIS A 26 9.74 -18.19 5.58
N TYR A 27 10.26 -18.18 6.79
CA TYR A 27 9.41 -18.14 7.97
C TYR A 27 8.96 -16.70 8.23
N ARG A 28 7.66 -16.46 8.11
CA ARG A 28 7.04 -15.19 8.48
C ARG A 28 6.63 -15.24 9.94
N LYS A 29 7.24 -14.36 10.74
CA LYS A 29 6.91 -14.15 12.16
C LYS A 29 5.59 -13.38 12.30
N SER A 30 4.95 -13.53 13.46
CA SER A 30 3.65 -12.90 13.75
C SER A 30 3.70 -11.38 13.77
N ASP A 31 4.77 -10.79 14.30
CA ASP A 31 4.97 -9.32 14.34
C ASP A 31 4.98 -8.71 12.94
N ILE A 32 5.72 -9.31 12.01
CA ILE A 32 5.75 -8.88 10.60
C ILE A 32 4.41 -9.14 9.91
N ALA A 33 3.76 -10.27 10.21
CA ALA A 33 2.44 -10.59 9.68
C ALA A 33 1.38 -9.56 10.12
N ASP A 34 1.38 -9.18 11.39
CA ASP A 34 0.48 -8.17 11.95
C ASP A 34 0.69 -6.81 11.27
N LEU A 35 1.95 -6.38 11.10
CA LEU A 35 2.26 -5.11 10.42
C LEU A 35 1.83 -5.12 8.95
N THR A 36 2.13 -6.20 8.23
CA THR A 36 1.76 -6.34 6.81
C THR A 36 0.24 -6.38 6.65
N PHE A 37 -0.46 -7.13 7.50
CA PHE A 37 -1.91 -7.25 7.48
C PHE A 37 -2.56 -5.88 7.76
N LYS A 38 -2.09 -5.14 8.76
CA LYS A 38 -2.60 -3.80 9.07
C LYS A 38 -2.38 -2.82 7.92
N ASP A 39 -1.17 -2.78 7.35
CA ASP A 39 -0.84 -1.92 6.22
C ASP A 39 -1.72 -2.21 5.00
N THR A 40 -1.83 -3.49 4.64
CA THR A 40 -2.63 -3.91 3.49
C THR A 40 -4.12 -3.69 3.75
N SER A 41 -4.61 -4.03 4.95
CA SER A 41 -6.01 -3.76 5.33
C SER A 41 -6.34 -2.28 5.22
N ALA A 42 -5.47 -1.41 5.72
CA ALA A 42 -5.68 0.03 5.66
C ALA A 42 -5.73 0.53 4.21
N HIS A 43 -4.86 0.01 3.34
CA HIS A 43 -4.86 0.35 1.91
C HIS A 43 -6.13 -0.12 1.19
N GLU A 44 -6.50 -1.39 1.34
CA GLU A 44 -7.68 -1.97 0.68
C GLU A 44 -9.00 -1.38 1.20
N LEU A 45 -9.12 -1.15 2.51
CA LEU A 45 -10.28 -0.44 3.08
C LEU A 45 -10.30 1.03 2.63
N GLY A 46 -9.11 1.64 2.52
CA GLY A 46 -8.94 2.99 1.96
C GLY A 46 -9.56 3.10 0.57
N HIS A 47 -9.40 2.08 -0.28
CA HIS A 47 -10.03 2.06 -1.59
C HIS A 47 -11.55 2.20 -1.54
N GLU A 48 -12.24 1.46 -0.68
CA GLU A 48 -13.71 1.53 -0.59
C GLU A 48 -14.18 2.87 0.00
N ILE A 49 -13.43 3.45 0.93
CA ILE A 49 -13.70 4.80 1.48
C ILE A 49 -13.56 5.85 0.37
N LEU A 50 -12.41 5.88 -0.32
CA LEU A 50 -12.14 6.87 -1.36
C LEU A 50 -13.09 6.75 -2.56
N LYS A 51 -13.48 5.52 -2.88
CA LYS A 51 -14.47 5.23 -3.92
C LYS A 51 -15.85 5.77 -3.54
N SER A 52 -16.26 5.61 -2.28
CA SER A 52 -17.51 6.17 -1.76
C SER A 52 -17.49 7.70 -1.76
N TYR A 53 -16.32 8.31 -1.53
CA TYR A 53 -16.16 9.76 -1.51
C TYR A 53 -16.11 10.40 -2.91
N SER A 54 -15.29 9.86 -3.84
CA SER A 54 -14.95 10.51 -5.12
C SER A 54 -14.94 9.57 -6.33
N GLY A 55 -15.45 8.35 -6.18
CA GLY A 55 -15.57 7.37 -7.27
C GLY A 55 -14.32 6.53 -7.54
N THR A 56 -14.47 5.57 -8.46
CA THR A 56 -13.48 4.52 -8.75
C THR A 56 -12.13 5.06 -9.23
N GLU A 57 -12.13 6.08 -10.08
CA GLU A 57 -10.89 6.64 -10.66
C GLU A 57 -9.97 7.26 -9.60
N TYR A 58 -10.56 8.01 -8.66
CA TYR A 58 -9.79 8.59 -7.56
C TYR A 58 -9.25 7.52 -6.61
N SER A 59 -10.02 6.45 -6.40
CA SER A 59 -9.64 5.34 -5.51
C SER A 59 -8.55 4.46 -6.11
N TYR A 60 -8.84 3.74 -7.21
CA TYR A 60 -7.94 2.74 -7.79
C TYR A 60 -6.90 3.32 -8.75
N GLY A 61 -6.95 4.63 -9.01
CA GLY A 61 -5.88 5.32 -9.71
C GLY A 61 -4.62 5.47 -8.87
N HIS A 62 -4.67 5.15 -7.56
CA HIS A 62 -3.54 5.30 -6.62
C HIS A 62 -2.90 6.68 -6.70
N LYS A 63 -3.73 7.74 -6.72
CA LYS A 63 -3.29 9.13 -6.92
C LYS A 63 -2.46 9.34 -8.20
N GLY A 64 -2.78 8.58 -9.23
CA GLY A 64 -2.15 8.65 -10.54
C GLY A 64 -0.97 7.70 -10.72
N SER A 65 -0.52 6.99 -9.68
CA SER A 65 0.63 6.07 -9.78
C SER A 65 0.30 4.72 -10.41
N SER A 66 -0.98 4.45 -10.69
CA SER A 66 -1.45 3.20 -11.31
C SER A 66 -2.46 3.50 -12.41
N GLU A 67 -2.65 2.53 -13.30
CA GLU A 67 -3.74 2.54 -14.25
C GLU A 67 -5.03 2.03 -13.58
N VAL A 68 -6.12 2.80 -13.68
CA VAL A 68 -7.39 2.52 -12.98
C VAL A 68 -8.08 1.25 -13.51
N TYR A 69 -7.99 1.00 -14.82
CA TYR A 69 -8.78 -0.01 -15.53
C TYR A 69 -7.93 -1.13 -16.14
N SER A 70 -6.65 -1.22 -15.78
CA SER A 70 -5.80 -2.32 -16.25
C SER A 70 -6.13 -3.59 -15.47
N PHE A 71 -6.20 -4.72 -16.18
CA PHE A 71 -6.42 -6.03 -15.58
C PHE A 71 -5.31 -6.37 -14.57
N ASP A 72 -4.08 -5.95 -14.87
CA ASP A 72 -2.93 -6.01 -13.98
C ASP A 72 -2.57 -4.59 -13.51
N GLN A 73 -3.05 -4.21 -12.33
CA GLN A 73 -2.66 -2.94 -11.70
C GLN A 73 -1.14 -2.92 -11.49
N HIS A 74 -0.46 -2.14 -12.31
CA HIS A 74 0.99 -1.97 -12.29
C HIS A 74 1.32 -0.53 -11.94
N THR A 75 2.40 -0.38 -11.17
CA THR A 75 3.00 0.92 -10.91
C THR A 75 3.43 1.51 -12.24
N LYS A 76 3.02 2.75 -12.52
CA LYS A 76 3.48 3.44 -13.72
C LYS A 76 4.96 3.77 -13.62
N ASN A 77 5.65 3.81 -14.75
CA ASN A 77 7.08 4.15 -14.80
C ASN A 77 7.36 5.58 -14.31
N ASP A 78 6.40 6.49 -14.42
CA ASP A 78 6.47 7.88 -13.96
C ASP A 78 5.91 8.08 -12.55
N ALA A 79 5.57 7.00 -11.83
CA ALA A 79 5.21 7.07 -10.41
C ALA A 79 6.36 7.65 -9.57
N LEU A 80 6.00 8.30 -8.47
CA LEU A 80 6.99 8.88 -7.56
C LEU A 80 7.90 7.79 -6.98
N GLU A 81 9.16 8.10 -6.75
CA GLU A 81 10.04 7.25 -5.97
C GLU A 81 9.65 7.27 -4.48
N LEU A 82 9.92 6.17 -3.78
CA LEU A 82 9.74 6.09 -2.32
C LEU A 82 10.49 7.26 -1.63
N PRO A 83 9.81 8.07 -0.80
CA PRO A 83 10.47 9.11 -0.04
C PRO A 83 11.56 8.53 0.86
N MET A 84 12.79 9.07 0.79
CA MET A 84 13.88 8.60 1.64
C MET A 84 13.63 8.88 3.13
N ASN A 85 12.94 9.99 3.43
CA ASN A 85 12.65 10.45 4.79
C ASN A 85 11.19 10.94 4.90
N GLY A 86 10.70 11.07 6.13
CA GLY A 86 9.33 11.57 6.39
C GLY A 86 8.24 10.54 6.13
N GLU A 87 6.99 10.99 6.08
CA GLU A 87 5.83 10.14 5.87
C GLU A 87 5.79 9.58 4.44
N ILE A 88 5.19 8.40 4.30
CA ILE A 88 4.92 7.72 3.04
C ILE A 88 3.41 7.58 2.94
N ASP A 89 2.82 8.16 1.90
CA ASP A 89 1.39 8.10 1.70
C ASP A 89 0.94 6.63 1.53
N LEU A 90 -0.17 6.28 2.18
CA LEU A 90 -0.71 4.94 2.16
C LEU A 90 -1.20 4.53 0.77
N MET A 91 -1.70 5.45 -0.05
CA MET A 91 -2.44 5.11 -1.27
C MET A 91 -1.61 4.94 -2.55
N PRO A 92 -0.54 5.71 -2.81
CA PRO A 92 0.23 5.54 -4.04
C PRO A 92 1.02 4.24 -4.07
N TYR A 93 1.23 3.74 -5.28
CA TYR A 93 2.37 2.90 -5.60
C TYR A 93 3.59 3.76 -5.87
N TYR A 94 4.73 3.27 -5.42
CA TYR A 94 6.00 3.97 -5.56
C TYR A 94 7.01 3.16 -6.35
N ASN A 95 7.85 3.86 -7.07
CA ASN A 95 9.07 3.30 -7.64
C ASN A 95 10.14 3.10 -6.55
N SER A 96 11.03 2.14 -6.77
CA SER A 96 12.18 1.92 -5.88
C SER A 96 13.09 3.14 -5.90
N ASN A 97 13.69 3.45 -4.74
CA ASN A 97 14.69 4.50 -4.62
C ASN A 97 16.09 3.87 -4.48
N VAL A 98 17.10 4.68 -4.13
CA VAL A 98 18.49 4.22 -3.91
C VAL A 98 18.65 3.13 -2.83
N LEU A 99 17.71 3.02 -1.89
CA LEU A 99 17.68 1.97 -0.86
C LEU A 99 16.97 0.69 -1.35
N GLY A 100 16.30 0.76 -2.50
CA GLY A 100 15.55 -0.32 -3.12
C GLY A 100 14.03 -0.17 -2.98
N ASP A 101 13.34 -1.30 -2.96
CA ASP A 101 11.88 -1.41 -2.84
C ASP A 101 11.36 -1.06 -1.43
N GLU A 102 10.04 -1.15 -1.24
CA GLU A 102 9.36 -0.83 0.01
C GLU A 102 9.87 -1.61 1.23
N HIS A 103 10.23 -2.88 1.07
CA HIS A 103 10.67 -3.74 2.16
C HIS A 103 12.08 -3.42 2.64
N LYS A 104 12.85 -2.65 1.85
CA LYS A 104 14.19 -2.17 2.20
C LYS A 104 14.17 -0.79 2.85
N GLN A 105 13.02 -0.12 2.88
CA GLN A 105 12.93 1.21 3.47
C GLN A 105 12.98 1.14 5.00
N PRO A 106 13.79 2.00 5.64
CA PRO A 106 13.86 2.05 7.09
C PRO A 106 12.53 2.52 7.67
N ASN A 107 12.06 1.82 8.70
CA ASN A 107 10.81 2.12 9.40
C ASN A 107 9.57 2.20 8.49
N TYR A 108 9.55 1.45 7.38
CA TYR A 108 8.50 1.51 6.36
C TYR A 108 7.08 1.57 6.97
N PHE A 109 6.72 0.57 7.78
CA PHE A 109 5.39 0.49 8.39
C PHE A 109 5.05 1.65 9.34
N LEU A 110 6.04 2.23 10.03
CA LEU A 110 5.83 3.38 10.92
C LEU A 110 5.64 4.69 10.15
N ARG A 111 6.07 4.72 8.89
CA ARG A 111 6.01 5.90 8.03
C ARG A 111 4.79 5.88 7.11
N ARG A 112 4.06 4.76 7.00
CA ARG A 112 2.85 4.65 6.17
C ARG A 112 1.68 5.38 6.84
N ILE A 113 1.28 6.51 6.27
CA ILE A 113 0.25 7.41 6.83
C ILE A 113 -0.80 7.71 5.76
N ALA A 114 -2.07 7.77 6.17
CA ALA A 114 -3.14 8.23 5.29
C ALA A 114 -2.99 9.74 5.03
N ALA A 115 -3.00 10.16 3.77
CA ALA A 115 -2.89 11.57 3.46
C ALA A 115 -4.04 12.38 4.05
N GLU A 116 -3.77 13.65 4.37
CA GLU A 116 -4.75 14.56 4.97
C GLU A 116 -6.10 14.56 4.23
N LYS A 117 -6.07 14.68 2.90
CA LYS A 117 -7.30 14.67 2.08
C LYS A 117 -8.09 13.37 2.21
N ASP A 118 -7.41 12.23 2.36
CA ASP A 118 -8.05 10.92 2.49
C ASP A 118 -8.68 10.79 3.89
N VAL A 119 -8.01 11.30 4.93
CA VAL A 119 -8.60 11.39 6.28
C VAL A 119 -9.82 12.32 6.30
N LEU A 120 -9.72 13.48 5.64
CA LEU A 120 -10.86 14.41 5.51
C LEU A 120 -12.02 13.77 4.75
N SER A 121 -11.74 12.91 3.76
CA SER A 121 -12.78 12.17 3.04
C SER A 121 -13.54 11.21 3.95
N LEU A 122 -12.82 10.51 4.84
CA LEU A 122 -13.41 9.64 5.85
C LEU A 122 -14.30 10.45 6.80
N LEU A 123 -13.79 11.56 7.33
CA LEU A 123 -14.56 12.46 8.19
C LEU A 123 -15.82 12.97 7.48
N TRP A 124 -15.73 13.39 6.22
CA TRP A 124 -16.87 13.83 5.43
C TRP A 124 -17.95 12.74 5.27
N LEU A 125 -17.51 11.49 5.11
CA LEU A 125 -18.40 10.35 4.96
C LEU A 125 -19.11 9.95 6.27
N THR A 126 -18.56 10.31 7.43
CA THR A 126 -19.23 10.06 8.73
C THR A 126 -20.53 10.83 8.90
N LYS A 127 -20.73 11.92 8.15
CA LYS A 127 -21.89 12.82 8.28
C LYS A 127 -22.12 13.30 9.72
N ILE A 128 -21.06 13.43 10.51
CA ILE A 128 -21.15 13.91 11.90
C ILE A 128 -21.82 15.28 11.93
N GLU A 129 -22.87 15.38 12.73
CA GLU A 129 -23.51 16.64 13.08
C GLU A 129 -22.91 17.14 14.40
N ILE A 130 -22.40 18.37 14.41
CA ILE A 130 -21.93 19.02 15.63
C ILE A 130 -23.13 19.79 16.19
N LEU A 131 -23.63 19.31 17.34
CA LEU A 131 -24.75 19.91 18.07
C LEU A 131 -24.29 21.03 19.01
#